data_AF-A0A3D5K043-F1
#
_entry.id   AF-A0A3D5K043-F1
#
_cell.length_a   1.000
_cell.length_b   1.000
_cell.length_c   1.000
_cell.angle_alpha   90.00
_cell.angle_beta   90.00
_cell.angle_gamma   90.00
#
_symmetry.space_group_name_H-M   'P 1'
#
loop_
_entity.id
_entity.type
_entity.pdbx_description
1 polymer ?
#
loop_
_entity_poly.entity_id
_entity_poly.type
_entity_poly.pdbx_seq_one_letter_code
_entity_poly.pdbx_strand_id
1 'polypeptide(L)'
;MEVTVTDLSPCRKQLRIEVDAETVDAKFDAVAKDFRRQAHLPGFRPGKAPLPNVMRAYGDKIADEAKRALMAESYSDALKQQDLKPVIMPEIEELQFGHGKP
;
A
#
# COMPACT_ATOMS: atom_id res chain seq x y z
N MET A 1 -0.48 -12.98 -3.78
CA MET A 1 0.38 -12.60 -2.64
C MET A 1 1.29 -13.77 -2.32
N GLU A 2 2.59 -13.62 -2.55
CA GLU A 2 3.59 -14.64 -2.24
C GLU A 2 4.53 -14.12 -1.16
N VAL A 3 4.77 -14.94 -0.13
CA VAL A 3 5.65 -14.59 0.99
C VAL A 3 6.79 -15.61 1.04
N THR A 4 8.00 -15.14 0.75
CA THR A 4 9.22 -15.95 0.87
C THR A 4 9.99 -15.52 2.12
N VAL A 5 10.34 -16.50 2.96
CA VAL A 5 11.10 -16.28 4.19
C VAL A 5 12.49 -16.85 4.02
N THR A 6 13.51 -16.01 4.21
CA THR A 6 14.91 -16.40 4.20
C THR A 6 15.49 -16.20 5.60
N ASP A 7 16.04 -17.27 6.17
CA ASP A 7 16.74 -17.23 7.46
C ASP A 7 18.17 -16.71 7.25
N LEU A 8 18.45 -15.49 7.73
CA LEU A 8 19.78 -14.88 7.67
C LEU A 8 20.63 -15.22 8.90
N SER A 9 20.00 -15.37 10.06
CA SER A 9 20.66 -15.59 11.35
C SER A 9 19.67 -16.17 12.37
N PRO A 10 20.11 -16.75 13.50
CA PRO A 10 19.22 -17.39 14.48
C PRO A 10 18.10 -16.48 15.00
N CYS A 11 18.27 -15.15 14.94
CA CYS A 11 17.26 -14.17 15.34
C CYS A 11 16.89 -13.19 14.21
N ARG A 12 17.40 -13.36 12.98
CA ARG A 12 17.13 -12.44 11.85
C ARG A 12 16.55 -13.22 10.68
N LYS A 13 15.30 -12.90 10.35
CA LYS A 13 14.58 -13.43 9.18
C LYS A 13 14.36 -12.29 8.21
N GLN A 14 14.60 -12.55 6.93
CA GLN A 14 14.22 -11.67 5.83
C GLN A 14 12.89 -12.16 5.26
N LEU A 15 11.93 -11.26 5.15
CA LEU A 15 10.65 -11.54 4.51
C LEU A 15 10.61 -10.77 3.20
N ARG A 16 10.40 -11.49 2.09
CA ARG A 16 10.10 -10.91 0.79
C ARG A 16 8.63 -11.19 0.49
N ILE A 17 7.88 -10.11 0.31
CA ILE A 17 6.44 -10.14 0.09
C ILE A 17 6.19 -9.60 -1.31
N GLU A 18 5.59 -10.41 -2.17
CA GLU A 18 5.15 -10.01 -3.51
C GLU A 18 3.64 -9.90 -3.50
N VAL A 19 3.13 -8.73 -3.92
CA VAL A 19 1.70 -8.40 -3.91
C VAL A 19 1.22 -8.31 -5.36
N ASP A 20 0.08 -8.91 -5.64
CA ASP A 20 -0.46 -8.93 -7.00
C ASP A 20 -0.93 -7.53 -7.41
N ALA A 21 -0.66 -7.13 -8.66
CA ALA A 21 -1.03 -5.82 -9.19
C ALA A 21 -2.54 -5.53 -9.09
N GLU A 22 -3.40 -6.55 -9.22
CA GLU A 22 -4.86 -6.42 -9.06
C GLU A 22 -5.25 -5.95 -7.65
N THR A 23 -4.54 -6.45 -6.63
CA THR A 23 -4.79 -6.06 -5.23
C THR A 23 -4.33 -4.62 -5.00
N VAL A 24 -3.23 -4.22 -5.63
CA VAL A 24 -2.71 -2.84 -5.59
C VAL A 24 -3.71 -1.87 -6.23
N ASP A 25 -4.21 -2.18 -7.43
CA ASP A 25 -5.16 -1.33 -8.14
C ASP A 25 -6.49 -1.21 -7.38
N ALA A 26 -6.99 -2.32 -6.81
CA ALA A 26 -8.20 -2.31 -5.99
C ALA A 26 -8.07 -1.42 -4.74
N LYS A 27 -6.90 -1.44 -4.08
CA LYS A 27 -6.62 -0.57 -2.93
C LYS A 27 -6.44 0.88 -3.36
N PHE A 28 -5.81 1.13 -4.50
CA PHE A 28 -5.69 2.46 -5.06
C PHE A 28 -7.07 3.07 -5.35
N ASP A 29 -7.98 2.29 -5.92
CA ASP A 29 -9.36 2.71 -6.17
C ASP A 29 -10.15 2.98 -4.88
N ALA A 30 -9.93 2.19 -3.84
CA ALA A 30 -10.55 2.41 -2.54
C ALA A 30 -10.07 3.72 -1.90
N VAL A 31 -8.75 3.92 -1.85
CA VAL A 31 -8.12 5.15 -1.32
C VAL A 31 -8.54 6.36 -2.15
N ALA A 32 -8.60 6.25 -3.48
CA ALA A 32 -9.05 7.31 -4.36
C ALA A 32 -10.51 7.71 -4.09
N LYS A 33 -11.40 6.74 -3.78
CA LYS A 33 -12.80 7.02 -3.41
C LYS A 33 -12.91 7.73 -2.06
N ASP A 34 -12.11 7.35 -1.08
CA ASP A 34 -12.09 8.00 0.23
C ASP A 34 -11.49 9.41 0.16
N PHE A 35 -10.38 9.57 -0.57
CA PHE A 35 -9.83 10.89 -0.88
C PHE A 35 -10.84 11.76 -1.63
N ARG A 36 -11.60 11.21 -2.59
CA ARG A 36 -12.64 11.98 -3.29
C ARG A 36 -13.66 12.58 -2.32
N ARG A 37 -14.05 11.86 -1.26
CA ARG A 37 -15.02 12.35 -0.25
C ARG A 37 -14.48 13.54 0.53
N GLN A 38 -13.18 13.56 0.81
CA GLN A 38 -12.52 14.60 1.60
C GLN A 38 -11.90 15.71 0.74
N ALA A 39 -11.65 15.46 -0.54
CA ALA A 39 -10.97 16.37 -1.44
C ALA A 39 -11.77 17.66 -1.66
N HIS A 40 -11.11 18.78 -1.41
CA HIS A 40 -11.58 20.09 -1.79
C HIS A 40 -10.91 20.46 -3.12
N LEU A 41 -11.71 20.49 -4.19
CA LEU A 41 -11.28 20.99 -5.50
C LEU A 41 -11.96 22.33 -5.77
N PRO A 42 -11.21 23.37 -6.20
CA PRO A 42 -11.82 24.63 -6.63
C PRO A 42 -12.79 24.35 -7.79
N GLY A 43 -14.02 24.87 -7.68
CA GLY A 43 -15.09 24.68 -8.67
C GLY A 43 -16.00 23.46 -8.43
N PHE A 44 -15.67 22.57 -7.49
CA PHE A 44 -16.51 21.42 -7.15
C PHE A 44 -16.95 21.45 -5.69
N ARG A 45 -18.21 21.09 -5.44
CA ARG A 45 -18.66 20.82 -4.06
C ARG A 45 -17.85 19.66 -3.48
N PRO A 46 -17.35 19.75 -2.22
CA PRO A 46 -16.61 18.67 -1.57
C PRO A 46 -17.28 17.31 -1.77
N GLY A 47 -16.51 16.29 -2.14
CA GLY A 47 -17.04 14.94 -2.38
C GLY A 47 -17.63 14.69 -3.78
N LYS A 48 -17.86 15.73 -4.60
CA LYS A 48 -18.54 15.63 -5.90
C LYS A 48 -17.63 15.88 -7.11
N ALA A 49 -16.32 15.99 -6.89
CA ALA A 49 -15.35 16.08 -7.98
C ALA A 49 -15.26 14.74 -8.76
N PRO A 50 -15.14 14.77 -10.10
CA PRO A 50 -14.86 13.58 -10.90
C PRO A 50 -13.50 12.95 -10.54
N LEU A 51 -13.44 11.62 -10.54
CA LEU A 51 -12.22 10.86 -10.22
C LEU A 51 -10.98 11.27 -11.06
N PRO A 52 -11.07 11.53 -12.39
CA PRO A 52 -9.91 11.92 -13.16
C PRO A 52 -9.27 13.23 -12.70
N ASN A 53 -10.10 14.19 -12.26
CA ASN A 53 -9.62 15.48 -11.77
C ASN A 53 -9.01 15.35 -10.37
N VAL A 54 -9.53 14.44 -9.54
CA VAL A 54 -8.97 14.13 -8.22
C VAL A 54 -7.62 13.42 -8.37
N MET A 55 -7.51 12.45 -9.26
CA MET A 55 -6.22 11.79 -9.56
C MET A 55 -5.19 12.77 -10.09
N ARG A 56 -5.59 13.75 -10.92
CA ARG A 56 -4.66 14.77 -11.42
C ARG A 56 -4.15 15.72 -10.33
N ALA A 57 -4.97 16.04 -9.34
CA ALA A 57 -4.63 17.01 -8.30
C ALA A 57 -4.02 16.36 -7.04
N TYR A 58 -4.39 15.12 -6.73
CA TYR A 58 -4.03 14.40 -5.51
C TYR A 58 -3.38 13.03 -5.81
N GLY A 59 -3.02 12.74 -7.06
CA GLY A 59 -2.48 11.44 -7.47
C GLY A 59 -1.29 10.98 -6.65
N ASP A 60 -0.32 11.87 -6.42
CA ASP A 60 0.87 11.56 -5.62
C ASP A 60 0.50 11.19 -4.17
N LYS A 61 -0.43 11.94 -3.56
CA LYS A 61 -0.89 11.67 -2.19
C LYS A 61 -1.68 10.37 -2.10
N ILE A 62 -2.50 10.07 -3.11
CA ILE A 62 -3.26 8.82 -3.19
C ILE A 62 -2.30 7.65 -3.35
N ALA A 63 -1.26 7.79 -4.18
CA ALA A 63 -0.22 6.79 -4.36
C ALA A 63 0.57 6.53 -3.08
N ASP A 64 1.00 7.58 -2.38
CA ASP A 64 1.71 7.46 -1.10
C ASP A 64 0.85 6.80 -0.02
N GLU A 65 -0.43 7.16 0.07
CA GLU A 65 -1.33 6.60 1.06
C GLU A 65 -1.68 5.14 0.74
N ALA A 66 -1.96 4.82 -0.53
CA ALA A 66 -2.19 3.44 -0.97
C ALA A 66 -0.95 2.57 -0.72
N LYS A 67 0.24 3.11 -1.00
CA LYS A 67 1.53 2.46 -0.72
C LYS A 67 1.70 2.13 0.76
N ARG A 68 1.44 3.10 1.66
CA ARG A 68 1.53 2.88 3.11
C ARG A 68 0.51 1.87 3.62
N ALA A 69 -0.74 1.96 3.15
CA ALA A 69 -1.79 1.05 3.55
C ALA A 69 -1.49 -0.40 3.11
N LEU A 70 -1.07 -0.58 1.85
CA LEU A 70 -0.67 -1.88 1.30
C LEU A 70 0.50 -2.48 2.06
N MET A 71 1.52 -1.69 2.38
CA MET A 71 2.65 -2.18 3.20
C MET A 71 2.20 -2.66 4.57
N ALA A 72 1.41 -1.86 5.29
CA ALA A 72 0.97 -2.21 6.63
C ALA A 72 0.12 -3.49 6.65
N GLU A 73 -0.78 -3.63 5.69
CA GLU A 73 -1.64 -4.81 5.53
C GLU A 73 -0.83 -6.04 5.13
N SER A 74 0.01 -5.92 4.10
CA SER A 74 0.85 -7.02 3.61
C SER A 74 1.82 -7.51 4.68
N TYR A 75 2.40 -6.60 5.46
CA TYR A 75 3.27 -6.94 6.58
C TYR A 75 2.50 -7.66 7.69
N SER A 76 1.33 -7.14 8.10
CA SER A 76 0.47 -7.77 9.09
C SER A 76 0.05 -9.19 8.66
N ASP A 77 -0.32 -9.36 7.39
CA ASP A 77 -0.78 -10.64 6.87
C ASP A 77 0.36 -11.65 6.73
N ALA A 78 1.55 -11.20 6.30
CA ALA A 78 2.74 -12.05 6.27
C ALA A 78 3.15 -12.52 7.68
N LEU A 79 3.07 -11.64 8.69
CA LEU A 79 3.33 -12.03 10.08
C LEU A 79 2.33 -13.08 10.59
N LYS A 80 1.03 -12.89 10.29
CA LYS A 80 -0.02 -13.84 10.69
C LYS A 80 0.15 -15.20 10.01
N GLN A 81 0.46 -15.22 8.71
CA GLN A 81 0.65 -16.47 7.97
C GLN A 81 1.85 -17.29 8.49
N GLN A 82 2.92 -16.61 8.91
CA GLN A 82 4.14 -17.24 9.41
C GLN A 82 4.16 -17.41 10.94
N ASP A 83 3.09 -16.98 11.65
CA ASP A 83 3.00 -16.88 13.12
C ASP A 83 4.24 -16.22 13.75
N LEU A 84 4.82 -15.22 13.07
CA LEU A 84 6.04 -14.56 13.51
C LEU A 84 5.70 -13.38 14.42
N LYS A 85 6.37 -13.32 15.57
CA LYS A 85 6.27 -12.21 16.52
C LYS A 85 7.56 -11.36 16.42
N PRO A 86 7.54 -10.24 15.70
CA PRO A 86 8.71 -9.38 15.60
C PRO A 86 9.00 -8.75 16.95
N VAL A 87 10.27 -8.79 17.36
CA VAL A 87 10.75 -8.15 18.60
C VAL A 87 11.14 -6.69 18.35
N ILE A 88 11.46 -6.35 17.09
CA ILE A 88 11.94 -5.03 16.65
C ILE A 88 11.11 -4.63 15.43
N MET A 89 10.94 -3.31 15.22
CA MET A 89 10.40 -2.80 13.96
C MET A 89 11.28 -3.27 12.78
N PRO A 90 10.66 -3.76 11.69
CA PRO A 90 11.41 -4.22 10.53
C PRO A 90 12.10 -3.06 9.83
N GLU A 91 13.31 -3.30 9.33
CA GLU A 91 13.95 -2.44 8.33
C GLU A 91 13.35 -2.77 6.96
N ILE A 92 12.87 -1.74 6.25
CA ILE A 92 12.26 -1.87 4.93
C ILE A 92 13.27 -1.35 3.90
N GLU A 93 13.99 -2.23 3.22
CA GLU A 93 15.10 -1.87 2.33
C GLU A 93 14.68 -1.56 0.89
N GLU A 94 13.64 -2.20 0.34
CA GLU A 94 13.27 -2.02 -1.06
C GLU A 94 11.76 -1.93 -1.27
N LEU A 95 11.34 -0.89 -1.99
CA LEU A 95 9.96 -0.65 -2.40
C LEU A 95 9.92 -0.25 -3.87
N GLN A 96 9.87 -1.25 -4.75
CA GLN A 96 9.43 -1.01 -6.12
C GLN A 96 7.90 -0.85 -6.07
N PHE A 97 7.42 0.38 -6.23
CA PHE A 97 5.99 0.68 -6.20
C PHE A 97 5.65 1.57 -7.40
N GLY A 98 4.70 1.15 -8.22
CA GLY A 98 4.19 1.91 -9.35
C GLY A 98 2.90 1.30 -9.90
N HIS A 99 2.02 2.13 -10.46
CA HIS A 99 0.80 1.65 -11.13
C HIS A 99 1.15 0.57 -12.16
N GLY A 100 0.52 -0.60 -12.06
CA GLY A 100 0.74 -1.73 -12.97
C GLY A 100 2.06 -2.48 -12.77
N LYS A 101 2.75 -2.33 -11.63
CA LYS A 101 3.91 -3.16 -11.28
C LYS A 101 3.68 -3.90 -9.95
N PRO A 102 4.02 -5.20 -9.89
CA PRO A 102 4.00 -5.98 -8.65
C PRO A 102 5.08 -5.51 -7.66
#